data_AF-A0A7H1AS36-F1
#
_entry.id   AF-A0A7H1AS36-F1
#
_cell.length_a   1.000
_cell.length_b   1.000
_cell.length_c   1.000
_cell.angle_alpha   90.00
_cell.angle_beta   90.00
_cell.angle_gamma   90.00
#
_symmetry.space_group_name_H-M   'P 1'
#
loop_
_entity.id
_entity.type
_entity.pdbx_description
1 polymer ?
#
loop_
_entity_poly.entity_id
_entity_poly.type
_entity_poly.pdbx_seq_one_letter_code
_entity_poly.pdbx_strand_id
1 'polypeptide(L)'
;MHIECQGTRLTVAGLPAAGNDASPQTRLELEKDGQTRSLDKPAEMADYTAVGLACVQDKEGAPYFVVQYGELPFGCQFCEWFYLYDAQGKQLTHSTPPLRGEGDAQEPNNDEYEQWLSKLGVNHPEVTYFKP
;
A
#
# COMPACT_ATOMS: atom_id res chain seq x y z
N MET A 1 12.42 3.51 2.09
CA MET A 1 11.71 4.66 1.46
C MET A 1 10.67 5.19 2.43
N HIS A 2 10.35 6.49 2.42
CA HIS A 2 9.29 7.03 3.26
C HIS A 2 8.51 8.16 2.55
N ILE A 3 7.30 8.42 3.04
CA ILE A 3 6.50 9.60 2.69
C ILE A 3 5.97 10.28 3.95
N GLU A 4 5.85 11.60 3.91
CA GLU A 4 5.27 12.40 5.00
C GLU A 4 3.92 12.98 4.58
N CYS A 5 2.95 12.90 5.48
CA CYS A 5 1.58 13.36 5.27
C CYS A 5 1.10 14.04 6.56
N GLN A 6 1.07 15.38 6.57
CA GLN A 6 0.59 16.20 7.71
C GLN A 6 1.21 15.78 9.06
N GLY A 7 2.55 15.69 9.13
CA GLY A 7 3.28 15.34 10.37
C GLY A 7 3.21 13.86 10.76
N THR A 8 2.60 13.01 9.93
CA THR A 8 2.67 11.55 10.05
C THR A 8 3.57 11.02 8.93
N ARG A 9 4.51 10.12 9.26
CA ARG A 9 5.44 9.53 8.30
C ARG A 9 5.18 8.05 8.15
N LEU A 10 5.04 7.59 6.92
CA LEU A 10 4.95 6.15 6.61
C LEU A 10 6.23 5.72 5.88
N THR A 11 6.85 4.65 6.37
CA THR A 11 8.10 4.11 5.85
C THR A 11 7.88 2.69 5.34
N VAL A 12 8.37 2.41 4.13
CA VAL A 12 8.58 1.06 3.61
C VAL A 12 10.06 0.72 3.80
N ALA A 13 10.33 -0.37 4.52
CA ALA A 13 11.67 -0.90 4.75
C ALA A 13 11.76 -2.34 4.25
N GLY A 14 12.86 -2.69 3.57
CA GLY A 14 13.16 -4.07 3.21
C GLY A 14 13.40 -4.93 4.45
N LEU A 15 12.91 -6.16 4.44
CA LEU A 15 13.24 -7.17 5.43
C LEU A 15 14.53 -7.89 5.03
N PRO A 16 15.29 -8.43 6.00
CA PRO A 16 16.43 -9.29 5.70
C PRO A 16 15.99 -10.46 4.81
N ALA A 17 16.84 -10.84 3.84
CA ALA A 17 16.56 -11.96 2.97
C ALA A 17 16.36 -13.25 3.79
N ALA A 18 15.25 -13.95 3.57
CA ALA A 18 14.90 -15.18 4.28
C ALA A 18 15.62 -16.44 3.72
N GLY A 19 16.54 -16.26 2.74
CA GLY A 19 17.23 -17.32 2.02
C GLY A 19 17.47 -16.93 0.56
N ASN A 20 18.20 -17.74 -0.20
CA ASN A 20 18.57 -17.44 -1.59
C ASN A 20 17.38 -17.51 -2.57
N ASP A 21 16.30 -18.22 -2.22
CA ASP A 21 15.15 -18.46 -3.11
C ASP A 21 13.86 -17.74 -2.66
N ALA A 22 13.88 -17.00 -1.56
CA ALA A 22 12.70 -16.28 -1.06
C ALA A 22 12.59 -14.89 -1.71
N SER A 23 11.41 -14.57 -2.25
CA SER A 23 11.12 -13.24 -2.79
C SER A 23 11.34 -12.15 -1.73
N PRO A 24 12.00 -11.02 -2.08
CA PRO A 24 12.22 -9.93 -1.14
C PRO A 24 10.90 -9.43 -0.54
N GLN A 25 10.89 -9.23 0.77
CA GLN A 25 9.74 -8.73 1.52
C GLN A 25 10.05 -7.37 2.13
N THR A 26 9.02 -6.61 2.43
CA THR A 26 9.07 -5.30 3.06
C THR A 26 8.12 -5.25 4.25
N ARG A 27 8.35 -4.28 5.13
CA ARG A 27 7.45 -3.93 6.23
C ARG A 27 7.09 -2.45 6.18
N LEU A 28 5.92 -2.14 6.74
CA LEU A 28 5.44 -0.77 6.92
C LEU A 28 5.64 -0.32 8.36
N GLU A 29 6.21 0.87 8.53
CA GLU A 29 6.37 1.54 9.82
C GLU A 29 5.73 2.92 9.75
N LEU A 30 4.78 3.17 10.65
CA LEU A 30 4.13 4.47 10.83
C LEU A 30 4.77 5.19 12.01
N GLU A 31 5.22 6.41 11.78
CA GLU A 31 5.74 7.32 12.81
C GLU A 31 4.80 8.52 12.94
N LYS A 32 4.38 8.80 14.18
CA LYS A 32 3.51 9.93 14.53
C LYS A 32 3.79 10.37 15.96
N ASP A 33 3.91 11.68 16.19
CA ASP A 33 4.12 12.26 17.53
C ASP A 33 5.33 11.63 18.28
N GLY A 34 6.39 11.28 17.53
CA GLY A 34 7.59 10.62 18.06
C GLY A 34 7.41 9.15 18.43
N GLN A 35 6.26 8.55 18.16
CA GLN A 35 5.99 7.12 18.34
C GLN A 35 6.04 6.40 17.00
N THR A 36 6.72 5.25 16.96
CA THR A 36 6.80 4.39 15.79
C THR A 36 6.08 3.08 16.06
N ARG A 37 5.31 2.59 15.08
CA ARG A 37 4.69 1.25 15.12
C ARG A 37 4.69 0.60 13.75
N SER A 38 4.75 -0.73 13.74
CA SER A 38 4.53 -1.50 12.51
C SER A 38 3.05 -1.49 12.14
N LEU A 39 2.77 -1.47 10.84
CA LEU A 39 1.43 -1.72 10.31
C LEU A 39 1.32 -3.16 9.81
N ASP A 40 0.19 -3.78 10.09
CA ASP A 40 -0.11 -5.11 9.58
C ASP A 40 -0.35 -5.05 8.06
N LYS A 41 0.13 -6.08 7.38
CA LYS A 41 -0.14 -6.29 5.96
C LYS A 41 -1.59 -6.75 5.78
N PRO A 42 -2.32 -6.29 4.75
CA PRO A 42 -3.64 -6.81 4.45
C PRO A 42 -3.60 -8.32 4.26
N ALA A 43 -4.60 -9.03 4.77
CA ALA A 43 -4.63 -10.50 4.72
C ALA A 43 -4.61 -11.01 3.27
N GLU A 44 -5.24 -10.28 2.35
CA GLU A 44 -5.30 -10.65 0.93
C GLU A 44 -3.95 -10.45 0.23
N MET A 45 -3.04 -9.66 0.83
CA MET A 45 -1.69 -9.39 0.33
C MET A 45 -0.63 -10.28 1.01
N ALA A 46 -1.01 -11.42 1.60
CA ALA A 46 -0.10 -12.33 2.31
C ALA A 46 1.13 -12.74 1.49
N ASP A 47 0.98 -12.91 0.18
CA ASP A 47 2.06 -13.31 -0.74
C ASP A 47 2.73 -12.11 -1.44
N TYR A 48 2.21 -10.90 -1.23
CA TYR A 48 2.70 -9.66 -1.83
C TYR A 48 3.38 -8.77 -0.79
N THR A 49 4.07 -7.74 -1.24
CA THR A 49 4.78 -6.81 -0.35
C THR A 49 4.54 -5.36 -0.73
N ALA A 50 4.69 -4.44 0.22
CA ALA A 50 4.57 -3.02 -0.07
C ALA A 50 5.73 -2.57 -0.97
N VAL A 51 5.41 -2.02 -2.14
CA VAL A 51 6.35 -1.58 -3.18
C VAL A 51 6.25 -0.09 -3.49
N GLY A 52 5.20 0.58 -3.03
CA GLY A 52 5.00 2.01 -3.31
C GLY A 52 4.21 2.71 -2.22
N LEU A 53 4.46 4.00 -2.04
CA LEU A 53 3.76 4.88 -1.11
C LEU A 53 3.30 6.16 -1.80
N ALA A 54 2.11 6.64 -1.42
CA ALA A 54 1.66 7.99 -1.68
C ALA A 54 0.86 8.56 -0.49
N CYS A 55 0.65 9.88 -0.50
CA CYS A 55 -0.11 10.62 0.49
C CYS A 55 -1.21 11.39 -0.26
N VAL A 56 -2.43 11.31 0.25
CA VAL A 56 -3.56 12.11 -0.22
C VAL A 56 -4.25 12.76 0.96
N GLN A 57 -4.97 13.85 0.71
CA GLN A 57 -5.77 14.55 1.70
C GLN A 57 -7.18 14.70 1.17
N ASP A 58 -8.18 14.44 2.01
CA ASP A 58 -9.56 14.73 1.65
C ASP A 58 -9.82 16.24 1.63
N LYS A 59 -11.07 16.61 1.34
CA LYS A 59 -11.50 18.02 1.29
C LYS A 59 -11.41 18.75 2.62
N GLU A 60 -11.38 18.02 3.73
CA GLU A 60 -11.27 18.58 5.09
C GLU A 60 -9.80 18.64 5.56
N GLY A 61 -8.86 18.15 4.75
CA GLY A 61 -7.43 18.11 5.03
C GLY A 61 -6.99 16.90 5.84
N ALA A 62 -7.85 15.91 6.05
CA ALA A 62 -7.48 14.68 6.75
C ALA A 62 -6.51 13.85 5.87
N PRO A 63 -5.35 13.42 6.43
CA PRO A 63 -4.34 12.70 5.65
C PRO A 63 -4.66 11.20 5.57
N TYR A 64 -4.41 10.63 4.39
CA TYR A 64 -4.49 9.21 4.11
C TYR A 64 -3.24 8.75 3.37
N PHE A 65 -2.82 7.53 3.64
CA PHE A 65 -1.72 6.87 2.93
C PHE A 65 -2.27 5.90 1.92
N VAL A 66 -1.74 5.96 0.70
CA VAL A 66 -1.92 4.93 -0.32
C VAL A 66 -0.68 4.05 -0.29
N VAL A 67 -0.86 2.75 -0.12
CA VAL A 67 0.21 1.75 -0.22
C VAL A 67 -0.07 0.89 -1.44
N GLN A 68 0.92 0.80 -2.32
CA GLN A 68 0.89 -0.15 -3.42
C GLN A 68 1.54 -1.46 -2.97
N TYR A 69 0.85 -2.57 -3.21
CA TYR A 69 1.35 -3.92 -3.02
C TYR A 69 1.62 -4.60 -4.36
N GLY A 70 2.68 -5.41 -4.39
CA GLY A 70 3.10 -6.18 -5.55
C GLY A 70 4.26 -7.12 -5.22
N GLU A 71 4.97 -7.58 -6.26
CA GLU A 71 6.12 -8.48 -6.13
C GLU A 71 7.43 -7.74 -6.44
N LEU A 72 8.48 -8.02 -5.66
CA LEU A 72 9.83 -7.52 -5.94
C LEU A 72 10.67 -8.60 -6.64
N PRO A 73 11.58 -8.24 -7.58
CA PRO A 73 11.78 -6.91 -8.18
C PRO A 73 10.83 -6.62 -9.35
N PHE A 74 9.95 -7.57 -9.71
CA PHE A 74 9.21 -7.61 -10.97
C PHE A 74 7.96 -6.70 -11.04
N GLY A 75 7.84 -5.72 -10.13
CA GLY A 75 6.63 -5.01 -9.69
C GLY A 75 5.68 -4.38 -10.71
N CYS A 76 5.79 -4.66 -12.01
CA CYS A 76 4.95 -4.12 -13.08
C CYS A 76 4.29 -5.18 -13.98
N GLN A 77 4.48 -6.49 -13.80
CA GLN A 77 4.05 -7.43 -14.85
C GLN A 77 2.54 -7.75 -14.85
N PHE A 78 1.85 -7.74 -13.71
CA PHE A 78 0.41 -8.03 -13.67
C PHE A 78 -0.39 -7.35 -12.55
N CYS A 79 0.22 -6.90 -11.45
CA CYS A 79 -0.59 -6.60 -10.26
C CYS A 79 -0.17 -5.39 -9.42
N GLU A 80 -0.93 -4.30 -9.52
CA GLU A 80 -0.87 -3.16 -8.60
C GLU A 80 -2.12 -3.14 -7.73
N TRP A 81 -2.04 -3.67 -6.52
CA TRP A 81 -3.09 -3.49 -5.52
C TRP A 81 -2.84 -2.22 -4.73
N PHE A 82 -3.84 -1.37 -4.61
CA PHE A 82 -3.77 -0.15 -3.84
C PHE A 82 -4.62 -0.26 -2.58
N TYR A 83 -3.98 -0.03 -1.44
CA TYR A 83 -4.64 -0.03 -0.15
C TYR A 83 -4.61 1.36 0.45
N LEU A 84 -5.73 1.78 1.02
CA LEU A 84 -5.85 3.04 1.73
C LEU A 84 -5.75 2.81 3.24
N TYR A 85 -4.91 3.60 3.89
CA TYR A 85 -4.77 3.65 5.34
C TYR A 85 -5.07 5.06 5.85
N ASP A 86 -5.73 5.16 7.00
CA ASP A 86 -5.89 6.45 7.66
C ASP A 86 -4.59 6.94 8.33
N ALA A 87 -4.63 8.15 8.91
CA ALA A 87 -3.53 8.74 9.66
C ALA A 87 -3.07 7.93 10.89
N GLN A 88 -3.88 6.96 11.30
CA GLN A 88 -3.61 6.03 12.39
C GLN A 88 -3.20 4.65 11.83
N GLY A 89 -2.84 4.56 10.55
CA GLY A 89 -2.41 3.31 9.93
C GLY A 89 -3.47 2.20 9.97
N LYS A 90 -4.75 2.55 10.13
CA LYS A 90 -5.84 1.59 10.01
C LYS A 90 -6.13 1.37 8.54
N GLN A 91 -6.12 0.12 8.10
CA GLN A 91 -6.57 -0.26 6.77
C GLN A 91 -8.06 0.09 6.59
N LEU A 92 -8.38 0.74 5.46
CA LEU A 92 -9.74 1.17 5.12
C LEU A 92 -10.34 0.39 3.94
N THR A 93 -9.50 -0.24 3.13
CA THR A 93 -9.90 -0.92 1.90
C THR A 93 -9.47 -2.39 1.91
N HIS A 94 -10.17 -3.20 1.15
CA HIS A 94 -9.93 -4.63 0.99
C HIS A 94 -9.99 -5.02 -0.48
N SER A 95 -9.27 -6.08 -0.83
CA SER A 95 -9.32 -6.71 -2.15
C SER A 95 -9.90 -8.11 -1.97
N THR A 96 -11.21 -8.23 -1.76
CA THR A 96 -11.88 -9.52 -1.56
C THR A 96 -12.92 -9.77 -2.66
N PRO A 97 -12.68 -10.69 -3.61
CA PRO A 97 -11.44 -11.47 -3.83
C PRO A 97 -10.25 -10.58 -4.24
N PRO A 98 -8.99 -11.04 -4.09
CA PRO A 98 -7.81 -10.23 -4.45
C PRO A 98 -7.74 -9.94 -5.94
N LEU A 99 -8.21 -10.86 -6.78
CA LEU A 99 -8.29 -10.67 -8.23
C LEU A 99 -9.74 -10.63 -8.66
N ARG A 100 -10.05 -9.78 -9.65
CA ARG A 100 -11.32 -9.78 -10.39
C ARG A 100 -11.10 -10.41 -11.76
N GLY A 101 -12.15 -10.96 -12.36
CA GLY A 101 -12.09 -11.67 -13.65
C GLY A 101 -11.77 -13.16 -13.53
N GLU A 102 -11.58 -13.81 -14.69
CA GLU A 102 -11.36 -15.26 -14.80
C GLU A 102 -10.22 -15.56 -15.79
N GLY A 103 -9.42 -16.59 -15.48
CA GLY A 103 -8.32 -17.04 -16.34
C GLY A 103 -7.31 -15.94 -16.65
N ASP A 104 -6.97 -15.78 -17.93
CA ASP A 104 -5.99 -14.79 -18.40
C ASP A 104 -6.49 -13.33 -18.30
N ALA A 105 -7.76 -13.12 -17.98
CA ALA A 105 -8.35 -11.79 -17.77
C ALA A 105 -8.35 -11.36 -16.29
N GLN A 106 -7.64 -12.09 -15.43
CA GLN A 106 -7.52 -11.69 -14.03
C GLN A 106 -6.69 -10.42 -13.86
N GLU A 107 -7.17 -9.54 -12.99
CA GLU A 107 -6.53 -8.27 -12.66
C GLU A 107 -6.72 -7.94 -11.17
N PRO A 108 -5.87 -7.06 -10.59
CA PRO A 108 -6.03 -6.59 -9.21
C PRO A 108 -7.41 -6.02 -8.94
N ASN A 109 -8.03 -6.47 -7.85
CA ASN A 109 -9.27 -5.89 -7.39
C ASN A 109 -8.99 -4.61 -6.58
N ASN A 110 -9.19 -3.46 -7.21
CA ASN A 110 -9.07 -2.14 -6.59
C ASN A 110 -10.44 -1.45 -6.41
N ASP A 111 -11.55 -2.20 -6.51
CA ASP A 111 -12.89 -1.60 -6.56
C ASP A 111 -13.24 -0.81 -5.29
N GLU A 112 -12.89 -1.34 -4.11
CA GLU A 112 -13.12 -0.63 -2.84
C GLU A 112 -12.19 0.58 -2.70
N TYR A 113 -10.95 0.47 -3.19
CA TYR A 113 -10.00 1.58 -3.21
C TYR A 113 -10.52 2.75 -4.07
N GLU A 114 -11.00 2.47 -5.29
CA GLU A 114 -11.57 3.48 -6.18
C GLU A 114 -12.82 4.15 -5.58
N GLN A 115 -13.69 3.36 -4.93
CA GLN A 115 -14.85 3.90 -4.20
C GLN A 115 -14.43 4.84 -3.07
N TRP A 116 -13.38 4.51 -2.33
CA TRP A 116 -12.84 5.37 -1.27
C TRP A 116 -12.24 6.66 -1.83
N LEU A 117 -11.46 6.62 -2.91
CA LEU A 117 -10.94 7.84 -3.55
C LEU A 117 -12.08 8.77 -3.97
N SER A 118 -13.13 8.21 -4.60
CA SER A 118 -14.33 8.96 -4.97
C SER A 118 -15.02 9.60 -3.76
N LYS A 119 -15.18 8.82 -2.68
CA LYS A 119 -15.78 9.30 -1.42
C LYS A 119 -14.99 10.44 -0.77
N LEU A 120 -13.65 10.35 -0.78
CA LEU A 120 -12.77 11.41 -0.28
C LEU A 120 -12.67 12.61 -1.24
N GLY A 121 -13.11 12.43 -2.49
CA GLY A 121 -13.03 13.43 -3.53
C GLY A 121 -11.60 13.71 -3.98
N VAL A 122 -10.76 12.68 -4.00
CA VAL A 122 -9.35 12.74 -4.44
C VAL A 122 -9.16 11.86 -5.67
N ASN A 123 -8.15 12.19 -6.47
CA ASN A 123 -7.71 11.33 -7.56
C ASN A 123 -6.66 10.33 -7.05
N HIS A 124 -6.43 9.26 -7.82
CA HIS A 124 -5.30 8.38 -7.59
C HIS A 124 -3.99 9.21 -7.63
N PRO A 125 -3.17 9.17 -6.58
CA PRO A 125 -1.95 9.96 -6.50
C PRO A 125 -0.81 9.31 -7.29
N GLU A 126 0.21 10.11 -7.63
CA GLU A 126 1.48 9.55 -8.09
C GLU A 126 2.16 8.78 -6.94
N VAL A 127 2.60 7.55 -7.22
CA VAL A 127 3.21 6.66 -6.24
C VAL A 127 4.73 6.75 -6.30
N THR A 128 5.34 6.91 -5.13
CA THR A 128 6.80 6.78 -4.99
C THR A 128 7.16 5.33 -4.72
N TYR A 129 8.03 4.75 -5.55
CA TYR A 129 8.37 3.34 -5.48
C TYR A 129 9.58 3.03 -4.61
N PHE A 130 9.46 1.96 -3.81
CA PHE A 130 10.54 1.38 -3.06
C PHE A 130 11.55 0.74 -4.03
N LYS A 131 12.81 1.13 -3.89
CA LYS A 131 13.93 0.51 -4.58
C LYS A 131 14.71 -0.29 -3.55
N PRO A 132 14.75 -1.64 -3.66
CA PRO A 132 15.53 -2.49 -2.77
C PRO A 132 17.03 -2.19 -2.84
#